data_AF-A0A951NCI9-F1
#
_entry.id   AF-A0A951NCI9-F1
#
_cell.length_a   1.000
_cell.length_b   1.000
_cell.length_c   1.000
_cell.angle_alpha   90.00
_cell.angle_beta   90.00
_cell.angle_gamma   90.00
#
_symmetry.space_group_name_H-M   'P 1'
#
loop_
_entity.id
_entity.type
_entity.pdbx_description
1 polymer ?
#
loop_
_entity_poly.entity_id
_entity_poly.type
_entity_poly.pdbx_seq_one_letter_code
_entity_poly.pdbx_strand_id
1 'polypeptide(L)'
;MLFAPGLSPAIIDFSPYWRPAAYASAVVAVDGVLLFGAGEALLQRAADEAGTVQTLLRALSFRLIALDERSRVDALALDELPQFNAATSMIENVRIG
;
A
#
# COMPACT_ATOMS: atom_id res chain seq x y z
N MET A 1 2.32 4.20 -18.53
CA MET A 1 1.31 5.10 -19.15
C MET A 1 2.01 5.85 -20.27
N LEU A 2 1.44 5.88 -21.46
CA LEU A 2 2.03 6.47 -22.66
C LEU A 2 1.18 7.65 -23.14
N PHE A 3 1.84 8.74 -23.51
CA PHE A 3 1.20 9.96 -24.01
C PHE A 3 1.70 10.27 -25.43
N ALA A 4 0.80 10.77 -26.27
CA ALA A 4 1.12 11.26 -27.61
C ALA A 4 0.23 12.47 -27.96
N PRO A 5 0.73 13.46 -28.74
CA PRO A 5 -0.02 14.67 -29.07
C PRO A 5 -1.37 14.35 -29.74
N GLY A 6 -2.44 14.97 -29.25
CA GLY A 6 -3.79 14.83 -29.82
C GLY A 6 -4.47 13.48 -29.58
N LEU A 7 -3.85 12.56 -28.84
CA LEU A 7 -4.42 11.25 -28.51
C LEU A 7 -4.72 11.14 -27.01
N SER A 8 -5.74 10.36 -26.68
CA SER A 8 -6.00 9.95 -25.29
C SER A 8 -4.82 9.13 -24.74
N PRO A 9 -4.50 9.25 -23.44
CA PRO A 9 -3.42 8.48 -22.84
C PRO A 9 -3.68 6.97 -22.91
N ALA A 10 -2.64 6.19 -23.20
CA ALA A 10 -2.70 4.74 -23.23
C ALA A 10 -2.14 4.13 -21.93
N ILE A 11 -2.85 3.16 -21.37
CA ILE A 11 -2.32 2.28 -20.32
C ILE A 11 -1.57 1.15 -21.02
N ILE A 12 -0.29 0.99 -20.67
CA ILE A 12 0.60 -0.06 -21.20
C ILE A 12 1.13 -0.90 -20.05
N ASP A 13 1.62 -2.10 -20.34
CA ASP A 13 2.20 -3.05 -19.38
C ASP A 13 1.24 -3.43 -18.23
N PHE A 14 -0.07 -3.41 -18.51
CA PHE A 14 -1.08 -3.80 -17.54
C PHE A 14 -1.04 -5.30 -17.30
N SER A 15 -0.60 -5.69 -16.11
CA SER A 15 -0.56 -7.07 -15.64
C SER A 15 -1.68 -7.30 -14.61
N PRO A 16 -2.94 -7.50 -15.03
CA PRO A 16 -4.01 -7.79 -14.09
C PRO A 16 -3.72 -9.13 -13.42
N TYR A 17 -3.86 -9.16 -12.11
CA TYR A 17 -3.85 -10.39 -11.36
C TYR A 17 -5.04 -10.39 -10.41
N TRP A 18 -5.62 -11.57 -10.21
CA TRP A 18 -6.72 -11.70 -9.26
C TRP A 18 -6.20 -11.53 -7.84
N ARG A 19 -6.94 -10.78 -7.03
CA ARG A 19 -6.73 -10.66 -5.59
C ARG A 19 -8.08 -10.60 -4.86
N PRO A 20 -8.16 -11.14 -3.64
CA PRO A 20 -9.33 -10.94 -2.78
C PRO A 20 -9.64 -9.45 -2.60
N ALA A 21 -10.92 -9.06 -2.59
CA ALA A 21 -11.34 -7.67 -2.46
C ALA A 21 -10.76 -7.01 -1.20
N ALA A 22 -10.83 -7.70 -0.05
CA ALA A 22 -10.26 -7.24 1.21
C ALA A 22 -8.74 -6.96 1.11
N TYR A 23 -8.00 -7.71 0.29
CA TYR A 23 -6.58 -7.43 0.06
C TYR A 23 -6.37 -6.16 -0.77
N ALA A 24 -7.23 -5.90 -1.75
CA ALA A 24 -7.19 -4.64 -2.48
C ALA A 24 -7.50 -3.44 -1.56
N SER A 25 -8.52 -3.54 -0.70
CA SER A 25 -8.85 -2.53 0.30
C SER A 25 -7.69 -2.27 1.26
N ALA A 26 -7.02 -3.32 1.74
CA ALA A 26 -5.84 -3.21 2.60
C ALA A 26 -4.67 -2.48 1.93
N VAL A 27 -4.39 -2.75 0.64
CA VAL A 27 -3.37 -2.02 -0.12
C VAL A 27 -3.68 -0.53 -0.18
N VAL A 28 -4.94 -0.17 -0.49
CA VAL A 28 -5.37 1.24 -0.53
C VAL A 28 -5.23 1.90 0.85
N ALA A 29 -5.58 1.20 1.93
CA ALA A 29 -5.45 1.73 3.29
C ALA A 29 -3.99 1.97 3.70
N VAL A 30 -3.11 1.01 3.42
CA VAL A 30 -1.66 1.12 3.67
C VAL A 30 -1.05 2.25 2.83
N ASP A 31 -1.45 2.39 1.56
CA ASP A 31 -1.02 3.51 0.71
C ASP A 31 -1.47 4.85 1.27
N GLY A 32 -2.69 4.91 1.80
CA GLY A 32 -3.21 6.08 2.49
C GLY A 32 -2.27 6.55 3.60
N VAL A 33 -1.79 5.61 4.43
CA VAL A 33 -0.88 5.93 5.54
C VAL A 33 0.50 6.30 5.04
N LEU A 34 1.10 5.50 4.16
CA LEU A 34 2.48 5.69 3.69
C LEU A 34 2.63 6.93 2.81
N LEU A 35 1.70 7.16 1.88
CA LEU A 35 1.86 8.15 0.81
C LEU A 35 1.07 9.44 1.05
N PHE A 36 0.02 9.37 1.87
CA PHE A 36 -0.92 10.48 2.04
C PHE A 36 -1.12 10.92 3.49
N GLY A 37 -0.38 10.34 4.44
CA GLY A 37 -0.46 10.69 5.85
C GLY A 37 -1.83 10.40 6.48
N ALA A 38 -2.57 9.42 5.94
CA ALA A 38 -3.82 8.98 6.55
C ALA A 38 -3.57 8.37 7.93
N GLY A 39 -4.58 8.45 8.81
CA GLY A 39 -4.49 7.94 10.18
C GLY A 39 -4.99 6.50 10.35
N GLU A 40 -4.82 5.99 11.56
CA GLU A 40 -5.17 4.62 11.98
C GLU A 40 -6.63 4.24 11.72
N ALA A 41 -7.57 5.20 11.73
CA ALA A 41 -8.98 4.96 11.43
C ALA A 41 -9.23 4.34 10.05
N LEU A 42 -8.36 4.62 9.06
CA LEU A 42 -8.44 4.00 7.74
C LEU A 42 -8.01 2.53 7.79
N LEU A 43 -6.96 2.23 8.56
CA LEU A 43 -6.49 0.85 8.79
C LEU A 43 -7.54 0.04 9.55
N GLN A 44 -8.15 0.63 10.58
CA GLN A 44 -9.21 -0.01 11.36
C GLN A 44 -10.38 -0.44 10.46
N ARG A 45 -10.88 0.45 9.60
CA ARG A 45 -11.96 0.11 8.66
C ARG A 45 -11.60 -1.04 7.71
N ALA A 46 -10.37 -1.04 7.19
CA ALA A 46 -9.91 -2.09 6.29
C ALA A 46 -9.73 -3.44 7.04
N ALA A 47 -9.31 -3.42 8.30
CA ALA A 47 -9.25 -4.62 9.14
C ALA A 47 -10.64 -5.16 9.48
N ASP A 48 -11.61 -4.28 9.78
CA ASP A 48 -13.00 -4.65 10.05
C ASP A 48 -13.64 -5.31 8.82
N GLU A 49 -13.46 -4.73 7.63
CA GLU A 49 -13.93 -5.31 6.36
C GLU A 49 -13.31 -6.69 6.09
N ALA A 50 -12.03 -6.84 6.40
CA ALA A 50 -11.32 -8.10 6.23
C ALA A 50 -11.60 -9.13 7.35
N GLY A 51 -12.14 -8.69 8.48
CA GLY A 51 -12.21 -9.47 9.73
C GLY A 51 -10.83 -9.87 10.30
N THR A 52 -9.75 -9.25 9.81
CA THR A 52 -8.37 -9.60 10.21
C THR A 52 -7.36 -8.51 9.88
N VAL A 53 -6.39 -8.30 10.78
CA VAL A 53 -5.22 -7.44 10.55
C VAL A 53 -4.20 -8.08 9.61
N GLN A 54 -4.26 -9.39 9.38
CA GLN A 54 -3.30 -10.10 8.53
C GLN A 54 -3.29 -9.58 7.08
N THR A 55 -4.42 -9.09 6.60
CA THR A 55 -4.54 -8.51 5.26
C THR A 55 -3.78 -7.18 5.15
N LEU A 56 -3.76 -6.38 6.23
CA LEU A 56 -2.96 -5.15 6.34
C LEU A 56 -1.47 -5.47 6.39
N LEU A 57 -1.06 -6.46 7.21
CA LEU A 57 0.34 -6.89 7.29
C LEU A 57 0.85 -7.37 5.93
N ARG A 58 0.04 -8.16 5.21
CA ARG A 58 0.37 -8.60 3.85
C ARG A 58 0.55 -7.41 2.89
N ALA A 59 -0.32 -6.41 2.97
CA ALA A 59 -0.23 -5.21 2.13
C ALA A 59 1.01 -4.37 2.47
N LEU A 60 1.35 -4.21 3.75
CA LEU A 60 2.55 -3.52 4.20
C LEU A 60 3.82 -4.24 3.74
N SER A 61 3.88 -5.57 3.87
CA SER A 61 5.00 -6.38 3.36
C SER A 61 5.18 -6.24 1.85
N PHE A 62 4.08 -6.22 1.08
CA PHE A 62 4.15 -5.97 -0.36
C PHE A 62 4.78 -4.60 -0.66
N ARG A 63 4.40 -3.55 0.07
CA ARG A 63 5.00 -2.21 -0.09
C ARG A 63 6.46 -2.16 0.36
N LEU A 64 6.85 -2.91 1.38
CA LEU A 64 8.24 -2.99 1.82
C LEU A 64 9.13 -3.66 0.77
N ILE A 65 8.64 -4.73 0.13
CA ILE A 65 9.35 -5.38 -0.99
C ILE A 65 9.44 -4.43 -2.18
N ALA A 66 8.35 -3.70 -2.49
CA ALA A 66 8.37 -2.70 -3.56
C ALA A 66 9.37 -1.55 -3.25
N LEU A 67 9.55 -1.19 -1.99
CA LEU A 67 10.57 -0.24 -1.55
C LEU A 67 11.99 -0.80 -1.76
N ASP A 68 12.23 -2.07 -1.39
CA ASP A 68 13.52 -2.74 -1.63
C ASP A 68 13.87 -2.73 -3.12
N GLU A 69 12.92 -3.10 -3.98
CA GLU A 69 13.13 -3.09 -5.44
C GLU A 69 13.42 -1.68 -5.98
N ARG A 70 12.73 -0.65 -5.47
CA ARG A 70 13.05 0.75 -5.82
C ARG A 70 14.43 1.16 -5.34
N SER A 71 14.83 0.73 -4.15
CA SER A 71 16.12 1.10 -3.54
C SER A 71 17.32 0.63 -4.36
N ARG A 72 17.16 -0.42 -5.18
CA ARG A 72 18.17 -0.92 -6.11
C ARG A 72 18.53 0.08 -7.21
N VAL A 73 17.62 1.01 -7.52
CA VAL A 73 17.79 2.03 -8.56
C VAL A 73 17.93 3.43 -7.96
N ASP A 74 17.30 3.67 -6.81
CA ASP A 74 17.32 4.94 -6.08
C ASP A 74 17.56 4.71 -4.59
N ALA A 75 18.80 4.90 -4.15
CA ALA A 75 19.17 4.70 -2.74
C ALA A 75 18.43 5.64 -1.77
N LEU A 76 17.96 6.81 -2.25
CA LEU A 76 17.20 7.76 -1.42
C LEU A 76 15.79 7.25 -1.09
N ALA A 77 15.31 6.21 -1.79
CA ALA A 77 14.04 5.58 -1.45
C ALA A 77 14.00 5.12 0.01
N LEU A 78 15.14 4.72 0.58
CA LEU A 78 15.21 4.26 1.98
C LEU A 78 14.93 5.36 3.02
N ASP A 79 14.91 6.64 2.62
CA ASP A 79 14.43 7.73 3.48
C ASP A 79 12.95 7.57 3.86
N GLU A 80 12.20 6.72 3.13
CA GLU A 80 10.81 6.36 3.43
C GLU A 80 10.67 5.30 4.55
N LEU A 81 11.74 4.60 4.94
CA LEU A 81 11.69 3.53 5.96
C LEU A 81 11.03 3.92 7.30
N PRO A 82 11.22 5.14 7.85
CA PRO A 82 10.54 5.55 9.07
C PRO A 82 9.01 5.49 8.98
N GLN A 83 8.44 5.71 7.79
CA GLN A 83 6.98 5.64 7.56
C GLN A 83 6.47 4.21 7.67
N PHE A 84 7.28 3.22 7.26
CA PHE A 84 6.96 1.79 7.42
C PHE A 84 6.96 1.37 8.90
N ASN A 85 7.89 1.88 9.70
CA ASN A 85 7.90 1.65 11.15
C ASN A 85 6.65 2.26 11.80
N ALA A 86 6.31 3.50 11.45
CA ALA A 86 5.09 4.14 11.96
C ALA A 86 3.83 3.38 11.56
N ALA A 87 3.72 2.93 10.30
CA ALA A 87 2.60 2.12 9.83
C ALA A 87 2.50 0.78 10.57
N THR A 88 3.63 0.14 10.89
CA THR A 88 3.66 -1.10 11.67
C THR A 88 3.06 -0.86 13.06
N SER A 89 3.50 0.17 13.76
CA SER A 89 2.94 0.52 15.07
C SER A 89 1.46 0.89 15.02
N MET A 90 1.00 1.53 13.94
CA MET A 90 -0.43 1.79 13.75
C MET A 90 -1.23 0.50 13.55
N ILE A 91 -0.72 -0.48 12.79
CA ILE A 91 -1.39 -1.77 12.60
C ILE A 91 -1.45 -2.57 13.90
N GLU A 92 -0.42 -2.48 14.76
CA GLU A 92 -0.42 -3.13 16.08
C GLU A 92 -1.52 -2.60 17.01
N ASN A 93 -1.95 -1.35 16.83
CA ASN A 93 -3.01 -0.74 17.64
C ASN A 93 -4.44 -1.06 17.15
N VAL A 94 -4.58 -1.56 15.91
CA VAL A 94 -5.87 -1.92 15.33
C VAL A 94 -6.52 -3.06 16.13
N ARG A 95 -7.81 -2.91 16.46
CA ARG A 95 -8.57 -3.89 17.24
C ARG A 95 -9.68 -4.49 16.41
N ILE A 96 -9.74 -5.81 16.29
CA ILE A 96 -10.86 -6.48 15.62
C ILE A 96 -12.00 -6.60 16.63
N GLY A 97 -13.13 -5.94 16.34
CA GLY A 97 -14.35 -5.95 17.16
C GLY A 97 -15.35 -7.02 16.76
#